data_AF-A0A925ZWZ1-F1
#
_entry.id   AF-A0A925ZWZ1-F1
#
_cell.length_a   1.000
_cell.length_b   1.000
_cell.length_c   1.000
_cell.angle_alpha   90.00
_cell.angle_beta   90.00
_cell.angle_gamma   90.00
#
_symmetry.space_group_name_H-M   'P 1'
#
loop_
_entity.id
_entity.type
_entity.pdbx_description
1 polymer ?
#
loop_
_entity_poly.entity_id
_entity_poly.type
_entity_poly.pdbx_seq_one_letter_code
_entity_poly.pdbx_strand_id
1 'polypeptide(L)'
;MLHLDSLQRRYPNDVQVVAISDDSEERLRRFLSKRPVSIPLVSDPAGKTERLFPRNTMPHTVVLSRQHVVEAITQPQALTETALVGLMQGQKVSLPPKAEEVAFDARKDYFSADTTTEYAFTLRPHVQGFPSYSRPGKGAFGNRGVSFVNVMPQMLPVRVRQIRHAHAQSAAR
;
A
#
# COMPACT_ATOMS: atom_id res chain seq x y z
N MET A 1 0.51 -1.01 11.41
CA MET A 1 1.50 -0.82 12.50
C MET A 1 0.98 -1.33 13.84
N LEU A 2 -0.22 -0.93 14.31
CA LEU A 2 -0.74 -1.33 15.63
C LEU A 2 -0.72 -2.85 15.91
N HIS A 3 -1.05 -3.68 14.90
CA HIS A 3 -1.00 -5.14 15.04
C HIS A 3 0.40 -5.71 15.30
N LEU A 4 1.41 -5.30 14.54
CA LEU A 4 2.78 -5.81 14.74
C LEU A 4 3.41 -5.23 16.01
N ASP A 5 3.05 -4.00 16.36
CA ASP A 5 3.48 -3.35 17.61
C ASP A 5 2.95 -4.10 18.84
N SER A 6 1.70 -4.59 18.81
CA SER A 6 1.15 -5.41 19.90
C SER A 6 1.85 -6.77 20.02
N LEU A 7 2.20 -7.41 18.90
CA LEU A 7 2.97 -8.66 18.90
C LEU A 7 4.37 -8.45 19.50
N GLN A 8 5.10 -7.40 19.11
CA GLN A 8 6.41 -7.08 19.70
C GLN A 8 6.30 -6.85 21.21
N ARG A 9 5.30 -6.08 21.67
CA ARG A 9 5.11 -5.83 23.11
C ARG A 9 4.81 -7.10 23.90
N ARG A 10 4.14 -8.07 23.28
CA ARG A 10 3.83 -9.36 23.91
C ARG A 10 5.05 -10.29 24.00
N TYR A 11 5.97 -10.19 23.04
CA TYR A 11 7.17 -11.03 22.95
C TYR A 11 8.45 -10.19 22.81
N PRO A 12 8.76 -9.32 23.79
CA PRO A 12 9.79 -8.28 23.63
C PRO A 12 11.22 -8.84 23.48
N ASN A 13 11.48 -10.06 23.95
CA ASN A 13 12.79 -10.71 23.87
C ASN A 13 12.93 -11.64 22.67
N ASP A 14 11.82 -12.00 22.04
CA ASP A 14 11.79 -13.02 20.98
C ASP A 14 11.43 -12.43 19.61
N VAL A 15 10.74 -11.28 19.60
CA VAL A 15 10.23 -10.62 18.41
C VAL A 15 10.70 -9.18 18.35
N GLN A 16 11.34 -8.83 17.24
CA GLN A 16 11.69 -7.46 16.91
C GLN A 16 11.01 -7.06 15.61
N VAL A 17 10.30 -5.95 15.63
CA VAL A 17 9.61 -5.37 14.48
C VAL A 17 10.30 -4.07 14.11
N VAL A 18 10.78 -3.98 12.87
CA VAL A 18 11.34 -2.75 12.31
C VAL A 18 10.44 -2.31 11.17
N ALA A 19 9.91 -1.09 11.28
CA ALA A 19 9.16 -0.47 10.20
C ALA A 19 10.12 0.28 9.28
N ILE A 20 9.98 0.09 7.97
CA ILE A 20 10.83 0.74 6.97
C ILE A 20 9.93 1.58 6.07
N SER A 21 10.34 2.82 5.80
CA SER A 21 9.63 3.75 4.92
C SER A 21 10.61 4.46 3.98
N ASP A 22 10.14 4.76 2.78
CA ASP A 22 10.81 5.57 1.77
C ASP A 22 10.71 7.09 2.05
N ASP A 23 9.99 7.50 3.10
CA ASP A 23 9.92 8.89 3.54
C ASP A 23 11.25 9.35 4.17
N SER A 24 11.57 10.64 4.05
CA SER A 24 12.74 11.25 4.68
C SER A 24 12.64 11.26 6.21
N GLU A 25 13.78 11.31 6.90
CA GLU A 25 13.81 11.38 8.37
C GLU A 25 12.96 12.53 8.93
N GLU A 26 12.98 13.72 8.32
CA GLU A 26 12.21 14.87 8.78
C GLU A 26 10.70 14.61 8.68
N ARG A 27 10.28 13.85 7.66
CA ARG A 27 8.89 13.47 7.48
C ARG A 27 8.48 12.39 8.48
N LEU A 28 9.35 11.42 8.74
CA LEU A 28 9.14 10.40 9.78
C LEU A 28 9.07 11.02 11.18
N ARG A 29 9.95 11.97 11.53
CA ARG A 29 9.89 12.69 12.81
C ARG A 29 8.56 13.44 12.98
N ARG A 30 8.09 14.10 11.92
CA ARG A 30 6.78 14.78 11.91
C ARG A 30 5.61 13.80 12.03
N PHE A 31 5.74 12.59 11.48
CA PHE A 31 4.75 11.54 11.67
C PHE A 31 4.73 11.06 13.13
N LEU A 32 5.90 10.75 13.70
CA LEU A 32 6.04 10.25 15.07
C LEU A 32 5.57 11.24 16.12
N SER A 33 5.71 12.55 15.91
CA SER A 33 5.18 13.56 16.84
C SER A 33 3.66 13.57 16.92
N LYS A 34 2.97 13.14 15.85
CA LYS A 34 1.51 13.04 15.79
C LYS A 34 0.99 11.64 16.12
N ARG A 35 1.79 10.62 15.85
CA ARG A 35 1.43 9.20 15.98
C ARG A 35 2.62 8.44 16.58
N PRO A 36 2.80 8.51 17.90
CA PRO A 36 3.86 7.76 18.56
C PRO A 36 3.62 6.25 18.40
N VAL A 37 4.68 5.52 18.06
CA VAL A 37 4.71 4.06 17.96
C VAL A 37 5.95 3.56 18.69
N SER A 38 5.89 2.35 19.28
CA SER A 38 7.05 1.78 20.00
C SER A 38 8.02 1.03 19.09
N ILE A 39 7.60 0.67 17.87
CA ILE A 39 8.49 0.03 16.91
C ILE A 39 9.48 1.05 16.29
N PRO A 40 10.77 0.68 16.15
CA PRO A 40 11.73 1.46 15.39
C PRO A 40 11.25 1.72 13.95
N LEU A 41 11.37 2.97 13.50
CA LEU A 41 11.01 3.41 12.16
C LEU A 41 12.25 3.91 11.43
N VAL A 42 12.59 3.25 10.31
CA VAL A 42 13.80 3.50 9.53
C VAL A 42 13.45 4.22 8.22
N SER A 43 14.21 5.26 7.91
CA SER A 43 14.18 5.99 6.64
C SER A 43 15.05 5.29 5.60
N ASP A 44 14.48 4.92 4.46
CA ASP A 44 15.16 4.35 3.30
C ASP A 44 14.70 5.04 2.00
N PRO A 45 14.98 6.35 1.83
CA PRO A 45 14.55 7.10 0.66
C PRO A 45 15.25 6.64 -0.63
N ALA A 46 16.39 5.95 -0.50
CA ALA A 46 17.10 5.34 -1.63
C ALA A 46 16.44 4.03 -2.12
N GLY A 47 15.46 3.51 -1.38
CA GLY A 47 14.71 2.31 -1.72
C GLY A 47 15.58 1.05 -1.75
N LYS A 48 16.62 0.97 -0.93
CA LYS A 48 17.52 -0.21 -0.91
C LYS A 48 16.76 -1.47 -0.51
N THR A 49 15.87 -1.37 0.47
CA THR A 49 15.04 -2.46 0.97
C THR A 49 14.03 -2.91 -0.07
N GLU A 50 13.45 -1.99 -0.84
CA GLU A 50 12.53 -2.33 -1.94
C GLU A 50 13.21 -3.14 -3.05
N ARG A 51 14.51 -2.90 -3.30
CA ARG A 51 15.26 -3.70 -4.27
C ARG A 51 15.49 -5.14 -3.79
N LEU A 52 15.65 -5.33 -2.49
CA LEU A 52 15.83 -6.67 -1.87
C LEU A 52 14.50 -7.41 -1.74
N PHE A 53 13.43 -6.68 -1.43
CA PHE A 53 12.08 -7.21 -1.28
C PHE A 53 11.11 -6.40 -2.16
N PRO A 54 11.08 -6.69 -3.48
CA PRO A 54 10.21 -6.00 -4.41
C PRO A 54 8.76 -6.12 -3.98
N ARG A 55 8.03 -5.01 -4.05
CA ARG A 55 6.63 -4.93 -3.66
C ARG A 55 5.89 -3.92 -4.52
N ASN A 56 4.70 -4.28 -4.97
CA ASN A 56 3.86 -3.37 -5.74
C ASN A 56 2.98 -2.51 -4.82
N THR A 57 2.61 -3.02 -3.65
CA THR A 57 1.59 -2.38 -2.80
C THR A 57 1.91 -2.46 -1.31
N MET A 58 1.33 -1.57 -0.52
CA MET A 58 1.45 -1.57 0.94
C MET A 58 0.16 -2.03 1.60
N PRO A 59 0.20 -2.73 2.75
CA PRO A 59 1.38 -3.09 3.55
C PRO A 59 2.11 -4.38 3.08
N HIS A 60 3.40 -4.51 3.41
CA HIS A 60 4.25 -5.66 3.10
C HIS A 60 5.09 -6.02 4.34
N THR A 61 5.17 -7.30 4.67
CA THR A 61 5.87 -7.80 5.84
C THR A 61 6.78 -8.96 5.44
N VAL A 62 8.06 -8.81 5.74
CA VAL A 62 9.07 -9.86 5.61
C VAL A 62 9.35 -10.41 7.00
N VAL A 63 9.22 -11.72 7.17
CA VAL A 63 9.50 -12.41 8.43
C VAL A 63 10.83 -13.12 8.30
N LEU A 64 11.74 -12.80 9.22
CA LEU A 64 13.07 -13.41 9.30
C LEU A 64 13.16 -14.30 10.54
N SER A 65 13.78 -15.47 10.40
CA SER A 65 14.13 -16.31 11.53
C SER A 65 15.36 -15.80 12.28
N ARG A 66 15.67 -16.41 13.43
CA ARG A 66 16.89 -16.12 14.21
C ARG A 66 18.19 -16.39 13.44
N GLN A 67 18.12 -17.21 12.39
CA GLN A 67 19.21 -17.51 11.47
C GLN A 67 19.27 -16.54 10.27
N HIS A 68 18.49 -15.46 10.30
CA HIS A 68 18.39 -14.46 9.22
C HIS A 68 17.88 -15.02 7.89
N VAL A 69 17.10 -16.11 7.94
CA VAL A 69 16.45 -16.71 6.76
C VAL A 69 15.04 -16.14 6.62
N VAL A 70 14.61 -15.85 5.40
CA VAL A 70 13.24 -15.41 5.11
C VAL A 70 12.29 -16.60 5.26
N GLU A 71 11.45 -16.56 6.28
CA GLU A 71 10.42 -17.57 6.55
C GLU A 71 9.12 -17.27 5.79
N ALA A 72 8.81 -15.97 5.61
CA ALA A 72 7.60 -15.56 4.90
C ALA A 72 7.68 -14.13 4.35
N ILE A 73 6.93 -13.90 3.27
CA ILE A 73 6.62 -12.56 2.74
C ILE A 73 5.08 -12.47 2.62
N THR A 74 4.47 -11.63 3.44
CA THR A 74 3.02 -11.61 3.62
C THR A 74 2.47 -10.22 3.99
N GLN A 75 1.18 -10.15 4.31
CA GLN A 75 0.54 -8.96 4.89
C GLN A 75 0.65 -9.01 6.42
N PRO A 76 0.72 -7.85 7.11
CA PRO A 76 0.83 -7.80 8.58
C PRO A 76 -0.23 -8.62 9.30
N GLN A 77 -1.46 -8.63 8.81
CA GLN A 77 -2.62 -9.29 9.43
C GLN A 77 -2.54 -10.82 9.34
N ALA A 78 -1.80 -11.35 8.36
CA ALA A 78 -1.62 -12.80 8.23
C ALA A 78 -0.71 -13.36 9.33
N LEU A 79 0.19 -12.54 9.90
CA LEU A 79 1.03 -12.92 11.02
C LEU A 79 0.22 -12.85 12.32
N THR A 80 -0.53 -13.91 12.61
CA THR A 80 -1.26 -14.06 13.87
C THR A 80 -0.29 -14.45 15.00
N GLU A 81 -0.74 -14.32 16.25
CA GLU A 81 0.05 -14.78 17.40
C GLU A 81 0.38 -16.28 17.33
N THR A 82 -0.61 -17.11 16.97
CA THR A 82 -0.40 -18.56 16.81
C THR A 82 0.65 -18.85 15.73
N ALA A 83 0.58 -18.15 14.59
CA ALA A 83 1.57 -18.28 13.53
C ALA A 83 2.96 -17.85 14.00
N LEU A 84 3.06 -16.73 14.72
CA LEU A 84 4.31 -16.24 15.29
C LEU A 84 4.93 -17.24 16.28
N VAL A 85 4.12 -17.81 17.18
CA VAL A 85 4.58 -18.82 18.15
C VAL A 85 5.08 -20.07 17.43
N GLY A 86 4.37 -20.55 16.40
CA GLY A 86 4.83 -21.68 15.60
C GLY A 86 6.19 -21.40 14.94
N LEU A 87 6.37 -20.21 14.36
CA LEU A 87 7.64 -19.78 13.78
C LEU A 87 8.77 -19.72 14.83
N MET A 88 8.50 -19.18 16.03
CA MET A 88 9.48 -19.14 17.13
C MET A 88 9.90 -20.54 17.59
N GLN A 89 9.02 -21.53 17.45
CA GLN A 89 9.28 -22.94 17.77
C GLN A 89 9.93 -23.71 16.61
N GLY A 90 10.25 -23.05 15.50
CA GLY A 90 10.83 -23.69 14.31
C GLY A 90 9.85 -24.56 13.52
N GLN A 91 8.55 -24.39 13.74
CA GLN A 91 7.52 -25.08 12.96
C GLN A 91 7.41 -24.46 11.57
N LYS A 92 7.16 -25.31 10.55
CA LYS A 92 6.74 -24.82 9.24
C LYS A 92 5.33 -24.26 9.32
N VAL A 93 5.23 -22.94 9.40
CA VAL A 93 3.95 -22.22 9.38
C VAL A 93 3.68 -21.74 7.95
N SER A 94 2.58 -22.21 7.36
CA SER A 94 2.14 -21.75 6.04
C SER A 94 1.39 -20.43 6.18
N LEU A 95 2.09 -19.31 6.01
CA LEU A 95 1.47 -17.99 5.91
C LEU A 95 0.99 -17.75 4.47
N PRO A 96 -0.22 -17.19 4.27
CA PRO A 96 -0.70 -16.87 2.93
C PRO A 96 0.29 -15.89 2.27
N PRO A 97 0.85 -16.24 1.10
CA PRO A 97 1.77 -15.35 0.41
C PRO A 97 1.02 -14.09 0.01
N LYS A 98 1.71 -12.95 0.05
CA LYS A 98 1.15 -11.73 -0.51
C LYS A 98 1.05 -11.89 -2.03
N ALA A 99 -0.15 -12.14 -2.54
CA ALA A 99 -0.43 -12.10 -3.97
C ALA A 99 -0.41 -10.64 -4.44
N GLU A 100 0.48 -10.34 -5.39
CA GLU A 100 0.49 -9.05 -6.07
C GLU A 100 -0.11 -9.22 -7.47
N GLU A 101 -1.24 -8.57 -7.75
CA GLU A 101 -1.78 -8.52 -9.11
C GLU A 101 -0.91 -7.58 -9.95
N VAL A 102 -0.04 -8.17 -10.77
CA VAL A 102 0.95 -7.46 -11.61
C VAL A 102 0.32 -6.82 -12.86
N ALA A 103 -0.96 -7.09 -13.13
CA ALA A 103 -1.64 -6.62 -14.35
C ALA A 103 -1.87 -5.10 -14.38
N PHE A 104 -1.78 -4.42 -13.23
CA PHE A 104 -2.02 -2.98 -13.13
C PHE A 104 -0.71 -2.24 -12.83
N ASP A 105 -0.31 -1.38 -13.75
CA ASP A 105 0.82 -0.47 -13.56
C ASP A 105 0.27 0.89 -13.11
N ALA A 106 0.32 1.16 -11.80
CA ALA A 106 -0.08 2.44 -11.19
C ALA A 106 0.73 3.65 -11.71
N ARG A 107 1.87 3.40 -12.37
CA ARG A 107 2.73 4.44 -12.93
C ARG A 107 2.25 4.83 -14.33
N LYS A 108 1.69 3.89 -15.09
CA LYS A 108 1.00 4.14 -16.36
C LYS A 108 -0.37 4.75 -16.12
N ASP A 109 -0.78 5.63 -17.03
CA ASP A 109 -2.04 6.34 -16.91
C ASP A 109 -3.20 5.37 -17.13
N TYR A 110 -3.85 4.97 -16.04
CA TYR A 110 -4.97 4.02 -16.04
C TYR A 110 -6.23 4.61 -16.71
N PHE A 111 -6.23 5.93 -16.92
CA PHE A 111 -7.33 6.68 -17.54
C PHE A 111 -6.77 7.56 -18.67
N SER A 112 -6.05 6.96 -19.61
CA SER A 112 -5.54 7.67 -20.78
C SER A 112 -6.67 8.37 -21.53
N ALA A 113 -6.53 9.68 -21.72
CA ALA A 113 -7.40 10.49 -22.56
C ALA A 113 -6.55 11.16 -23.64
N ASP A 114 -7.11 11.36 -24.83
CA ASP A 114 -6.44 12.14 -25.86
C ASP A 114 -6.32 13.60 -25.41
N THR A 115 -5.23 14.29 -25.78
CA THR A 115 -5.01 15.70 -25.41
C THR A 115 -6.12 16.66 -25.87
N THR A 116 -6.86 16.32 -26.92
CA THR A 116 -8.03 17.04 -27.41
C THR A 116 -9.31 16.76 -26.61
N THR A 117 -9.25 15.84 -25.64
CA THR A 117 -10.38 15.55 -24.77
C THR A 117 -10.69 16.78 -23.91
N GLU A 118 -11.89 17.34 -24.10
CA GLU A 118 -12.38 18.45 -23.29
C GLU A 118 -12.85 17.97 -21.92
N TYR A 119 -13.63 16.86 -21.90
CA TYR A 119 -14.15 16.24 -20.69
C TYR A 119 -14.17 14.71 -20.83
N ALA A 120 -13.72 14.00 -19.80
CA ALA A 120 -13.88 12.56 -19.68
C ALA A 120 -14.12 12.17 -18.21
N PHE A 121 -15.04 11.24 -18.00
CA PHE A 121 -15.29 10.62 -16.71
C PHE A 121 -15.35 9.11 -16.90
N THR A 122 -14.45 8.39 -16.24
CA THR A 122 -14.41 6.93 -16.28
C THR A 122 -14.46 6.40 -14.87
N LEU A 123 -15.39 5.48 -14.62
CA LEU A 123 -15.48 4.72 -13.37
C LEU A 123 -15.21 3.26 -13.67
N ARG A 124 -14.34 2.63 -12.89
CA ARG A 124 -14.01 1.21 -13.01
C ARG A 124 -14.24 0.50 -11.67
N PRO A 125 -14.45 -0.83 -11.68
CA PRO A 125 -14.47 -1.62 -10.46
C PRO A 125 -13.20 -1.46 -9.63
N HIS A 126 -13.29 -1.85 -8.36
CA HIS A 126 -12.15 -1.94 -7.46
C HIS A 126 -11.02 -2.77 -8.08
N VAL A 127 -9.79 -2.23 -8.06
CA VAL A 127 -8.60 -2.93 -8.54
C VAL A 127 -8.01 -3.73 -7.37
N GLN A 128 -8.11 -5.06 -7.43
CA GLN A 128 -7.57 -5.90 -6.36
C GLN A 128 -6.06 -5.72 -6.21
N GLY A 129 -5.57 -5.79 -4.98
CA GLY A 129 -4.15 -5.63 -4.68
C GLY A 129 -3.67 -4.19 -4.49
N PHE A 130 -4.36 -3.17 -5.01
CA PHE A 130 -3.91 -1.75 -4.96
C PHE A 130 -4.47 -0.95 -3.77
N PRO A 131 -3.67 -0.06 -3.16
CA PRO A 131 -4.15 0.80 -2.08
C PRO A 131 -5.02 1.93 -2.62
N SER A 132 -5.71 2.64 -1.72
CA SER A 132 -6.40 3.88 -2.07
C SER A 132 -5.41 5.02 -2.26
N TYR A 133 -5.48 5.74 -3.38
CA TYR A 133 -4.69 6.96 -3.59
C TYR A 133 -5.33 7.87 -4.64
N SER A 134 -4.85 9.11 -4.70
CA SER A 134 -5.16 10.06 -5.76
C SER A 134 -3.89 10.48 -6.48
N ARG A 135 -4.03 10.84 -7.76
CA ARG A 135 -2.94 11.31 -8.58
C ARG A 135 -3.43 12.51 -9.42
N PRO A 136 -2.78 13.68 -9.34
CA PRO A 136 -3.05 14.76 -10.27
C PRO A 136 -2.60 14.35 -11.68
N GLY A 137 -3.27 14.91 -12.70
CA GLY A 137 -2.86 14.75 -14.09
C GLY A 137 -1.41 15.20 -14.29
N LYS A 138 -0.77 14.69 -15.36
CA LYS A 138 0.57 15.11 -15.77
C LYS A 138 0.52 15.61 -17.22
N GLY A 139 1.55 16.36 -17.65
CA GLY A 139 1.64 16.88 -19.02
C GLY A 139 0.46 17.78 -19.39
N ALA A 140 -0.17 17.51 -20.53
CA ALA A 140 -1.34 18.26 -21.05
C ALA A 140 -2.57 18.26 -20.13
N PHE A 141 -2.57 17.42 -19.07
CA PHE A 141 -3.63 17.34 -18.07
C PHE A 141 -3.20 17.84 -16.67
N GLY A 142 -2.01 18.40 -16.53
CA GLY A 142 -1.40 18.80 -15.23
C GLY A 142 -2.31 19.61 -14.29
N ASN A 143 -3.14 20.49 -14.87
CA ASN A 143 -4.03 21.38 -14.11
C ASN A 143 -5.52 21.06 -14.27
N ARG A 144 -5.87 20.02 -15.03
CA ARG A 144 -7.26 19.72 -15.40
C ARG A 144 -7.66 18.24 -15.29
N GLY A 145 -6.73 17.36 -14.90
CA GLY A 145 -6.98 15.94 -14.69
C GLY A 145 -6.74 15.52 -13.24
N VAL A 146 -7.54 14.57 -12.76
CA VAL A 146 -7.30 13.88 -11.50
C VAL A 146 -7.81 12.45 -11.60
N SER A 147 -7.02 11.51 -11.11
CA SER A 147 -7.40 10.10 -11.02
C SER A 147 -7.46 9.68 -9.56
N PHE A 148 -8.45 8.87 -9.23
CA PHE A 148 -8.60 8.26 -7.92
C PHE A 148 -8.67 6.75 -8.08
N VAL A 149 -7.93 6.01 -7.26
CA VAL A 149 -7.89 4.54 -7.28
C VAL A 149 -8.36 4.03 -5.94
N ASN A 150 -9.30 3.06 -5.96
CA ASN A 150 -9.87 2.40 -4.80
C ASN A 150 -10.32 3.36 -3.68
N VAL A 151 -10.82 4.54 -4.03
CA VAL A 151 -11.35 5.50 -3.06
C VAL A 151 -12.85 5.30 -2.85
N MET A 152 -13.32 5.58 -1.64
CA MET A 152 -14.76 5.70 -1.40
C MET A 152 -15.31 6.93 -2.15
N PRO A 153 -16.52 6.87 -2.72
CA PRO A 153 -17.11 8.01 -3.44
C PRO A 153 -17.15 9.31 -2.63
N GLN A 154 -17.29 9.20 -1.30
CA GLN A 154 -17.26 10.33 -0.37
C GLN A 154 -15.90 11.01 -0.20
N MET A 155 -14.82 10.47 -0.77
CA MET A 155 -13.51 11.10 -0.82
C MET A 155 -13.30 11.90 -2.12
N LEU A 156 -14.22 11.79 -3.09
CA LEU A 156 -14.14 12.59 -4.31
C LEU A 156 -14.48 14.05 -4.00
N PRO A 157 -13.67 15.03 -4.47
CA PRO A 157 -13.92 16.44 -4.23
C PRO A 157 -15.28 16.88 -4.79
N VAL A 158 -15.91 17.87 -4.15
CA VAL A 158 -17.25 18.36 -4.51
C VAL A 158 -17.33 18.81 -5.98
N ARG A 159 -16.25 19.39 -6.52
CA ARG A 159 -16.13 19.77 -7.94
C ARG A 159 -16.24 18.57 -8.90
N VAL A 160 -15.87 17.37 -8.47
CA VAL A 160 -15.99 16.12 -9.25
C VAL A 160 -17.38 15.50 -9.09
N ARG A 161 -18.09 15.76 -7.98
CA ARG A 161 -19.45 15.27 -7.75
C ARG A 161 -20.54 16.01 -8.53
N GLN A 162 -20.22 17.15 -9.13
CA GLN A 162 -21.15 17.97 -9.90
C GLN A 162 -21.28 17.57 -11.37
N ILE A 163 -20.74 16.42 -11.80
CA ILE A 163 -21.06 15.83 -13.10
C ILE A 163 -22.49 15.29 -13.06
N ARG A 164 -23.46 16.20 -13.17
CA ARG A 164 -24.86 15.88 -13.44
C ARG A 164 -24.95 15.59 -14.93
N HIS A 165 -25.29 14.35 -15.26
CA HIS A 165 -25.41 13.79 -16.62
C HIS A 165 -24.08 13.31 -17.24
N ALA A 166 -23.60 12.15 -16.78
CA ALA A 166 -22.74 11.30 -17.60
C ALA A 166 -23.62 10.17 -18.17
N HIS A 167 -23.75 10.11 -19.49
CA HIS A 167 -24.31 8.94 -20.18
C HIS A 167 -23.39 7.75 -19.92
N ALA A 168 -23.86 6.80 -19.10
CA ALA A 168 -23.22 5.51 -18.97
C ALA A 168 -23.39 4.76 -20.29
N GLN A 169 -22.35 4.70 -21.12
CA GLN A 169 -22.30 3.70 -22.18
C GLN A 169 -22.01 2.35 -21.51
N SER A 170 -23.07 1.56 -21.34
CA SER A 170 -22.97 0.14 -21.04
C SER A 170 -22.28 -0.56 -22.20
N ALA A 171 -21.06 -1.04 -21.99
CA ALA A 171 -20.45 -2.03 -22.87
C ALA A 171 -21.09 -3.38 -22.54
N ALA A 172 -22.18 -3.70 -23.24
CA ALA A 172 -22.71 -5.06 -23.31
C ALA A 172 -21.74 -5.91 -24.16
N ARG A 173 -21.33 -7.06 -23.61
CA ARG A 173 -20.85 -8.21 -24.38
C ARG A 173 -22.05 -9.08 -24.74
#